data_AF-A0A2E7INU0-F1
#
_entry.id   AF-A0A2E7INU0-F1
#
_cell.length_a   1.000
_cell.length_b   1.000
_cell.length_c   1.000
_cell.angle_alpha   90.00
_cell.angle_beta   90.00
_cell.angle_gamma   90.00
#
_symmetry.space_group_name_H-M   'P 1'
#
loop_
_entity.id
_entity.type
_entity.pdbx_description
1 polymer ?
#
loop_
_entity_poly.entity_id
_entity_poly.type
_entity_poly.pdbx_seq_one_letter_code
_entity_poly.pdbx_strand_id
1 'polypeptide(L)'
;MNIKLIAASALIAFIAAWQVQAWRYGGAIEKIAHAHTEALRQAESDARKAEKELSSVTAEIDRLSEQARENVRVVTETVEKEVIRYVETDPSAGDCQLSLGWVRAHDNATHAEMPQNPAPSGAPDDAAGPATDVDALRAVSRNYRTCVGELQRLSGLQAYVEQVCLVER
;
A
#
# COMPACT_ATOMS: atom_id res chain seq x y z
N MET A 1 -60.18 67.21 -16.20
CA MET A 1 -59.19 66.28 -15.61
C MET A 1 -57.85 66.50 -16.29
N ASN A 2 -56.78 66.79 -15.54
CA ASN A 2 -55.53 67.33 -16.10
C ASN A 2 -54.53 66.19 -16.40
N ILE A 3 -54.36 65.83 -17.68
CA ILE A 3 -53.52 64.70 -18.13
C ILE A 3 -52.10 64.76 -17.57
N LYS A 4 -51.54 65.97 -17.39
CA LYS A 4 -50.20 66.17 -16.84
C LYS A 4 -50.06 65.69 -15.38
N LEU A 5 -51.10 65.86 -14.56
CA LEU A 5 -51.10 65.40 -13.16
C LEU A 5 -51.15 63.87 -13.09
N ILE A 6 -51.91 63.23 -13.98
CA ILE A 6 -52.00 61.77 -14.05
C ILE A 6 -50.65 61.18 -14.46
N ALA A 7 -50.03 61.73 -15.51
CA ALA A 7 -48.71 61.28 -15.98
C ALA A 7 -47.62 61.42 -14.91
N ALA A 8 -47.60 62.54 -14.18
CA ALA A 8 -46.65 62.75 -13.08
C ALA A 8 -46.84 61.72 -11.95
N SER A 9 -48.10 61.44 -11.56
CA SER A 9 -48.39 60.46 -10.50
C SER A 9 -48.01 59.03 -10.90
N ALA A 10 -48.21 58.65 -12.16
CA ALA A 10 -47.86 57.33 -12.67
C ALA A 10 -46.33 57.09 -12.68
N LEU A 11 -45.55 58.12 -13.05
CA LEU A 11 -44.08 58.06 -13.02
C LEU A 11 -43.54 57.87 -11.60
N ILE A 12 -44.10 58.59 -10.63
CA ILE A 12 -43.69 58.46 -9.22
C ILE A 12 -44.00 57.05 -8.70
N ALA A 13 -45.20 56.53 -9.01
CA ALA A 13 -45.59 55.18 -8.62
C ALA A 13 -44.68 54.11 -9.25
N PHE A 14 -44.28 54.29 -10.51
CA PHE A 14 -43.38 53.37 -11.20
C PHE A 14 -41.97 53.35 -10.57
N ILE A 15 -41.41 54.52 -10.26
CA ILE A 15 -40.09 54.64 -9.61
C ILE A 15 -40.13 54.00 -8.21
N ALA A 16 -41.17 54.28 -7.42
CA ALA A 16 -41.34 53.69 -6.10
C ALA A 16 -41.47 52.16 -6.16
N ALA A 17 -42.26 51.64 -7.11
CA ALA A 17 -42.40 50.20 -7.32
C ALA A 17 -41.06 49.56 -7.71
N TRP A 18 -40.28 50.20 -8.59
CA TRP A 18 -38.96 49.70 -8.98
C TRP A 18 -38.02 49.60 -7.78
N GLN A 19 -37.93 50.64 -6.94
CA GLN A 19 -37.03 50.63 -5.79
C GLN A 19 -37.39 49.55 -4.77
N VAL A 20 -38.69 49.39 -4.48
CA VAL A 20 -39.17 48.33 -3.58
C VAL A 20 -38.84 46.95 -4.16
N GLN A 21 -39.03 46.76 -5.46
CA GLN A 21 -38.70 45.52 -6.15
C GLN A 21 -37.19 45.23 -6.09
N ALA A 22 -36.35 46.26 -6.32
CA ALA A 22 -34.90 46.15 -6.23
C ALA A 22 -34.42 45.77 -4.82
N TRP A 23 -35.00 46.34 -3.76
CA TRP A 23 -34.69 45.95 -2.37
C TRP A 23 -35.09 44.51 -2.06
N ARG A 24 -36.26 44.06 -2.54
CA ARG A 24 -36.69 42.67 -2.37
C ARG A 24 -35.76 41.69 -3.05
N TYR A 25 -35.34 41.98 -4.29
CA TYR A 25 -34.38 41.14 -5.01
C TYR A 25 -32.98 41.18 -4.39
N GLY A 26 -32.51 42.35 -3.96
CA GLY A 26 -31.22 42.50 -3.27
C GLY A 26 -31.13 41.63 -2.01
N GLY A 27 -32.16 41.67 -1.16
CA GLY A 27 -32.21 40.84 0.05
C GLY A 27 -32.33 39.34 -0.22
N ALA A 28 -32.95 38.94 -1.35
CA ALA A 28 -33.00 37.53 -1.76
C ALA A 28 -31.63 37.04 -2.28
N ILE A 29 -30.94 37.86 -3.07
CA ILE A 29 -29.59 37.56 -3.59
C ILE A 29 -28.60 37.40 -2.43
N GLU A 30 -28.65 38.30 -1.45
CA GLU A 30 -27.74 38.25 -0.30
C GLU A 30 -27.94 36.96 0.53
N LYS A 31 -29.19 36.55 0.77
CA LYS A 31 -29.49 35.29 1.49
C LYS A 31 -28.96 34.07 0.75
N ILE A 32 -29.13 34.02 -0.57
CA ILE A 32 -28.61 32.91 -1.39
C ILE A 32 -27.09 32.91 -1.37
N ALA A 33 -26.44 34.08 -1.46
CA ALA A 33 -24.98 34.20 -1.40
C ALA A 33 -24.41 33.73 -0.05
N HIS A 34 -25.05 34.12 1.07
CA HIS A 34 -24.65 33.64 2.41
C HIS A 34 -24.89 32.15 2.57
N ALA A 35 -26.05 31.63 2.17
CA ALA A 35 -26.35 30.21 2.24
C ALA A 35 -25.38 29.37 1.38
N HIS A 36 -24.99 29.87 0.20
CA HIS A 36 -24.01 29.22 -0.65
C HIS A 36 -22.61 29.23 -0.04
N THR A 37 -22.19 30.36 0.54
CA THR A 37 -20.89 30.47 1.21
C THR A 37 -20.80 29.54 2.43
N GLU A 38 -21.88 29.44 3.20
CA GLU A 38 -21.94 28.53 4.35
C GLU A 38 -21.92 27.06 3.92
N ALA A 39 -22.68 26.71 2.88
CA ALA A 39 -22.65 25.36 2.31
C ALA A 39 -21.26 24.97 1.80
N LEU A 40 -20.54 25.90 1.16
CA LEU A 40 -19.15 25.68 0.73
C LEU A 40 -18.21 25.47 1.91
N ARG A 41 -18.32 26.27 2.98
CA ARG A 41 -17.51 26.11 4.19
C ARG A 41 -17.78 24.79 4.89
N GLN A 42 -19.04 24.38 4.95
CA GLN A 42 -19.42 23.10 5.54
C GLN A 42 -18.86 21.94 4.72
N ALA A 43 -19.03 21.98 3.39
CA ALA A 43 -18.45 20.98 2.49
C ALA A 43 -16.92 20.90 2.62
N GLU A 44 -16.22 22.04 2.72
CA GLU A 44 -14.78 22.07 2.94
C GLU A 44 -14.39 21.48 4.31
N SER A 45 -15.13 21.82 5.37
CA SER A 45 -14.90 21.27 6.71
C SER A 45 -15.08 19.76 6.74
N ASP A 46 -16.14 19.26 6.10
CA ASP A 46 -16.44 17.83 6.07
C ASP A 46 -15.44 17.07 5.19
N ALA A 47 -15.01 17.64 4.06
CA ALA A 47 -13.92 17.10 3.26
C ALA A 47 -12.62 16.99 4.06
N ARG A 48 -12.23 18.05 4.79
CA ARG A 48 -11.03 18.05 5.65
C ARG A 48 -11.13 17.01 6.78
N LYS A 49 -12.31 16.80 7.36
CA LYS A 49 -12.52 15.74 8.37
C LYS A 49 -12.34 14.36 7.75
N ALA A 50 -12.95 14.10 6.61
CA ALA A 50 -12.83 12.83 5.89
C ALA A 50 -11.37 12.56 5.50
N GLU A 51 -10.64 13.55 4.97
CA GLU A 51 -9.21 13.43 4.67
C GLU A 51 -8.39 13.10 5.91
N LYS A 52 -8.66 13.74 7.05
CA LYS A 52 -7.96 13.49 8.30
C LYS A 52 -8.23 12.09 8.84
N GLU A 53 -9.47 11.63 8.77
CA GLU A 53 -9.85 10.28 9.17
C GLU A 53 -9.15 9.24 8.29
N LEU A 54 -9.23 9.39 6.96
CA LEU A 54 -8.53 8.52 6.02
C LEU A 54 -7.01 8.50 6.27
N SER A 55 -6.40 9.66 6.50
CA SER A 55 -4.97 9.75 6.82
C SER A 55 -4.63 9.01 8.11
N SER A 56 -5.47 9.10 9.14
CA SER A 56 -5.24 8.41 10.41
C SER A 56 -5.35 6.89 10.28
N VAL A 57 -6.37 6.41 9.57
CA VAL A 57 -6.58 4.98 9.31
C VAL A 57 -5.43 4.44 8.45
N THR A 58 -5.01 5.18 7.42
CA THR A 58 -3.87 4.80 6.57
C THR A 58 -2.60 4.67 7.40
N ALA A 59 -2.30 5.67 8.24
CA ALA A 59 -1.12 5.63 9.10
C ALA A 59 -1.13 4.45 10.09
N GLU A 60 -2.30 4.09 10.61
CA GLU A 60 -2.44 2.94 11.51
C GLU A 60 -2.24 1.61 10.78
N ILE A 61 -2.82 1.47 9.58
CA ILE A 61 -2.61 0.29 8.73
C ILE A 61 -1.12 0.15 8.34
N ASP A 62 -0.47 1.25 7.96
CA ASP A 62 0.96 1.26 7.63
C ASP A 62 1.79 0.80 8.82
N ARG A 63 1.49 1.31 10.02
CA ARG A 63 2.17 0.91 11.26
C ARG A 63 1.97 -0.57 11.57
N LEU A 64 0.73 -1.08 11.49
CA LEU A 64 0.44 -2.50 11.75
C LEU A 64 1.12 -3.41 10.71
N SER A 65 1.17 -2.97 9.45
CA SER A 65 1.85 -3.68 8.38
C SER A 65 3.36 -3.74 8.59
N GLU A 66 3.96 -2.64 9.04
CA GLU A 66 5.38 -2.59 9.39
C GLU A 66 5.70 -3.52 10.58
N GLN A 67 4.88 -3.48 11.64
CA GLN A 67 5.02 -4.39 12.78
C GLN A 67 4.88 -5.86 12.37
N ALA A 68 3.92 -6.20 11.50
CA ALA A 68 3.75 -7.57 11.02
C ALA A 68 4.99 -8.05 10.25
N ARG A 69 5.54 -7.20 9.37
CA ARG A 69 6.78 -7.50 8.63
C ARG A 69 7.98 -7.69 9.55
N GLU A 70 8.12 -6.81 10.54
CA GLU A 70 9.19 -6.90 11.54
C GLU A 70 9.08 -8.20 12.34
N ASN A 71 7.89 -8.54 12.84
CA ASN A 71 7.66 -9.76 13.60
C ASN A 71 8.05 -11.01 12.81
N VAL A 72 7.65 -11.09 11.54
CA VAL A 72 8.05 -12.22 10.69
C VAL A 72 9.54 -12.28 10.53
N ARG A 73 10.17 -11.14 10.22
CA ARG A 73 11.61 -11.07 10.01
C ARG A 73 12.35 -11.56 11.26
N VAL A 74 11.96 -11.07 12.44
CA VAL A 74 12.53 -11.47 13.73
C VAL A 74 12.31 -12.97 13.96
N VAL A 75 11.09 -13.47 13.80
CA VAL A 75 10.78 -14.90 14.00
C VAL A 75 11.61 -15.76 13.05
N THR A 76 11.69 -15.40 11.77
CA THR A 76 12.42 -16.18 10.77
C THR A 76 13.93 -16.15 11.02
N GLU A 77 14.49 -14.98 11.33
CA GLU A 77 15.91 -14.84 11.71
C GLU A 77 16.23 -15.61 12.99
N THR A 78 15.36 -15.57 14.00
CA THR A 78 15.55 -16.30 15.25
C THR A 78 15.48 -17.80 15.04
N VAL A 79 14.45 -18.30 14.32
CA VAL A 79 14.33 -19.73 14.01
C VAL A 79 15.55 -20.22 13.25
N GLU A 80 16.01 -19.49 12.24
CA GLU A 80 17.21 -19.84 11.51
C GLU A 80 18.47 -19.85 12.39
N LYS A 81 18.69 -18.80 13.19
CA LYS A 81 19.86 -18.73 14.08
C LYS A 81 19.87 -19.87 15.09
N GLU A 82 18.72 -20.20 15.68
CA GLU A 82 18.63 -21.30 16.65
C GLU A 82 18.77 -22.67 15.98
N VAL A 83 18.19 -22.88 14.78
CA VAL A 83 18.36 -24.13 14.02
C VAL A 83 19.82 -24.33 13.63
N ILE A 84 20.47 -23.29 13.07
CA ILE A 84 21.88 -23.35 12.71
C ILE A 84 22.73 -23.60 13.95
N ARG A 85 22.50 -22.88 15.06
CA ARG A 85 23.24 -23.09 16.31
C ARG A 85 23.09 -24.52 16.81
N TYR A 86 21.87 -25.05 16.85
CA TYR A 86 21.62 -26.42 17.31
C TYR A 86 22.40 -27.44 16.48
N VAL A 87 22.40 -27.28 15.16
CA VAL A 87 23.17 -28.16 14.26
C VAL A 87 24.67 -27.96 14.44
N GLU A 88 25.17 -26.73 14.53
CA GLU A 88 26.60 -26.45 14.73
C GLU A 88 27.13 -26.92 16.09
N THR A 89 26.27 -27.15 17.09
CA THR A 89 26.68 -27.73 18.39
C THR A 89 26.80 -29.25 18.37
N ASP A 90 26.36 -29.92 17.30
CA ASP A 90 26.56 -31.35 17.13
C ASP A 90 28.05 -31.64 16.84
N PRO A 91 28.69 -32.59 17.52
CA PRO A 91 30.10 -32.94 17.28
C PRO A 91 30.40 -33.39 15.85
N SER A 92 29.40 -33.84 15.09
CA SER A 92 29.52 -34.27 13.70
C SER A 92 29.21 -33.17 12.67
N ALA A 93 28.90 -31.95 13.12
CA ALA A 93 28.62 -30.83 12.24
C ALA A 93 29.82 -30.49 11.36
N GLY A 94 29.61 -30.47 10.04
CA GLY A 94 30.67 -30.21 9.07
C GLY A 94 31.37 -31.47 8.55
N ASP A 95 31.12 -32.64 9.16
CA ASP A 95 31.76 -33.90 8.75
C ASP A 95 31.18 -34.45 7.45
N CYS A 96 29.90 -34.15 7.17
CA CYS A 96 29.25 -34.60 5.94
C CYS A 96 29.61 -33.68 4.78
N GLN A 97 30.47 -34.16 3.88
CA GLN A 97 30.72 -33.48 2.60
C GLN A 97 29.67 -33.87 1.56
N LEU A 98 29.05 -32.84 0.99
CA LEU A 98 28.09 -32.99 -0.09
C LEU A 98 28.82 -33.12 -1.42
N SER A 99 28.32 -34.03 -2.25
CA SER A 99 28.90 -34.24 -3.59
C SER A 99 28.78 -32.98 -4.44
N LEU A 100 29.75 -32.78 -5.34
CA LEU A 100 29.69 -31.71 -6.35
C LEU A 100 28.42 -31.78 -7.21
N GLY A 101 27.86 -32.98 -7.42
CA GLY A 101 26.59 -33.15 -8.12
C GLY A 101 25.41 -32.52 -7.37
N TRP A 102 25.39 -32.63 -6.04
CA TRP A 102 24.39 -31.97 -5.20
C TRP A 102 24.52 -30.45 -5.27
N VAL A 103 25.75 -29.93 -5.10
CA VAL A 103 26.02 -28.47 -5.11
C VAL A 103 25.55 -27.86 -6.43
N ARG A 104 25.95 -28.46 -7.56
CA ARG A 104 25.54 -27.99 -8.89
C ARG A 104 24.02 -28.04 -9.08
N ALA A 105 23.36 -29.11 -8.64
CA ALA A 105 21.91 -29.24 -8.76
C ALA A 105 21.19 -28.16 -7.94
N HIS A 106 21.67 -27.89 -6.73
CA HIS A 106 21.15 -26.85 -5.86
C HIS A 106 21.35 -25.45 -6.46
N ASP A 107 22.55 -25.13 -6.93
CA ASP A 107 22.86 -23.83 -7.53
C ASP A 107 22.03 -23.60 -8.81
N ASN A 108 21.94 -24.60 -9.69
CA ASN A 108 21.11 -24.49 -10.91
C ASN A 108 19.62 -24.28 -10.59
N ALA A 109 19.10 -24.89 -9.52
CA ALA A 109 17.72 -24.68 -9.09
C ALA A 109 17.45 -23.21 -8.69
N THR A 110 18.47 -22.46 -8.27
CA THR A 110 18.33 -21.03 -7.96
C THR A 110 18.28 -20.13 -9.21
N HIS A 111 18.72 -20.61 -10.37
CA HIS A 111 18.78 -19.85 -11.62
C HIS A 111 17.59 -20.09 -12.58
N ALA A 112 16.57 -20.86 -12.17
CA ALA A 112 15.39 -21.24 -12.97
C ALA A 112 15.69 -22.00 -14.28
N GLU A 113 16.94 -22.31 -14.59
CA GLU A 113 17.34 -23.20 -15.67
C GLU A 113 17.54 -24.61 -15.10
N MET A 114 16.56 -25.48 -15.32
CA MET A 114 16.70 -26.91 -15.04
C MET A 114 17.65 -27.51 -16.08
N PRO A 115 18.84 -28.03 -15.71
CA PRO A 115 19.79 -28.55 -16.69
C PRO A 115 19.15 -29.76 -17.39
N GLN A 116 18.97 -29.66 -18.71
CA GLN A 116 18.35 -30.70 -19.54
C GLN A 116 19.19 -31.99 -19.64
N ASN A 117 20.41 -31.97 -19.11
CA ASN A 117 21.28 -33.12 -19.02
C ASN A 117 22.27 -32.94 -17.85
N PRO A 118 22.44 -33.93 -16.97
CA PRO A 118 23.62 -33.97 -16.12
C PRO A 118 24.83 -34.31 -17.01
N ALA A 119 25.45 -33.30 -17.63
CA ALA A 119 26.64 -33.50 -18.44
C ALA A 119 27.80 -34.03 -17.56
N PRO A 120 28.58 -35.03 -18.03
CA PRO A 120 29.73 -35.53 -17.29
C PRO A 120 30.89 -34.51 -17.33
N SER A 121 31.44 -34.25 -16.13
CA SER A 121 32.81 -33.76 -15.88
C SER A 121 33.35 -32.66 -16.82
N GLY A 122 32.75 -31.48 -16.79
CA GLY A 122 33.43 -30.21 -17.08
C GLY A 122 33.38 -29.33 -15.84
N ALA A 123 34.51 -28.75 -15.44
CA ALA A 123 34.55 -27.76 -14.35
C ALA A 123 33.95 -26.44 -14.88
N PRO A 124 32.94 -25.84 -14.21
CA PRO A 124 32.58 -24.46 -14.46
C PRO A 124 33.70 -23.54 -13.93
N ASP A 125 33.89 -22.38 -14.56
CA ASP A 125 34.96 -21.40 -14.25
C ASP A 125 34.88 -20.79 -12.82
N ASP A 126 33.87 -21.15 -12.04
CA ASP A 126 33.72 -20.79 -10.63
C ASP A 126 33.43 -22.07 -9.81
N ALA A 127 34.46 -22.88 -9.60
CA ALA A 127 34.33 -24.15 -8.91
C ALA A 127 34.06 -23.92 -7.41
N ALA A 128 32.79 -23.84 -7.02
CA ALA A 128 32.40 -24.06 -5.64
C ALA A 128 32.96 -25.42 -5.20
N GLY A 129 33.84 -25.40 -4.18
CA GLY A 129 34.41 -26.61 -3.60
C GLY A 129 33.34 -27.52 -2.98
N PRO A 130 33.70 -28.71 -2.48
CA PRO A 130 32.76 -29.54 -1.74
C PRO A 130 32.17 -28.73 -0.57
N ALA A 131 30.84 -28.64 -0.53
CA ALA A 131 30.11 -27.98 0.55
C ALA A 131 29.91 -28.94 1.70
N THR A 132 30.00 -28.45 2.94
CA THR A 132 29.60 -29.22 4.12
C THR A 132 28.08 -29.22 4.29
N ASP A 133 27.56 -30.12 5.10
CA ASP A 133 26.17 -30.08 5.59
C ASP A 133 25.81 -28.75 6.26
N VAL A 134 26.74 -28.14 7.02
CA VAL A 134 26.58 -26.80 7.61
C VAL A 134 26.45 -25.72 6.54
N ASP A 135 27.27 -25.79 5.47
CA ASP A 135 27.18 -24.84 4.35
C ASP A 135 25.84 -24.93 3.63
N ALA A 136 25.37 -26.17 3.38
CA ALA A 136 24.07 -26.41 2.78
C ALA A 136 22.92 -25.97 3.68
N LEU A 137 22.97 -26.24 4.98
CA LEU A 137 21.96 -25.77 5.94
C LEU A 137 21.84 -24.25 5.92
N ARG A 138 22.96 -23.54 5.91
CA ARG A 138 22.99 -22.07 5.79
C ARG A 138 22.41 -21.60 4.46
N ALA A 139 22.74 -22.26 3.35
CA ALA A 139 22.21 -21.91 2.03
C ALA A 139 20.69 -22.09 1.95
N VAL A 140 20.19 -23.26 2.38
CA VAL A 140 18.76 -23.58 2.40
C VAL A 140 17.99 -22.64 3.33
N SER A 141 18.53 -22.35 4.51
CA SER A 141 17.87 -21.45 5.47
C SER A 141 17.74 -20.01 4.93
N ARG A 142 18.79 -19.51 4.24
CA ARG A 142 18.71 -18.22 3.55
C ARG A 142 17.66 -18.21 2.45
N ASN A 143 17.60 -19.27 1.64
CA ASN A 143 16.61 -19.39 0.56
C ASN A 143 15.19 -19.41 1.14
N TYR A 144 14.95 -20.21 2.19
CA TYR A 144 13.67 -20.28 2.88
C TYR A 144 13.23 -18.91 3.40
N ARG A 145 14.13 -18.14 4.02
CA ARG A 145 13.84 -16.76 4.48
C ARG A 145 13.35 -15.87 3.33
N THR A 146 14.00 -15.94 2.18
CA THR A 146 13.58 -15.20 0.98
C THR A 146 12.20 -15.65 0.50
N CYS A 147 11.95 -16.96 0.41
CA CYS A 147 10.65 -17.49 0.00
C CYS A 147 9.51 -17.08 0.93
N VAL A 148 9.72 -17.12 2.25
CA VAL A 148 8.74 -16.65 3.23
C VAL A 148 8.46 -15.15 3.05
N GLY A 149 9.50 -14.35 2.81
CA GLY A 149 9.35 -12.91 2.53
C GLY A 149 8.51 -12.63 1.28
N GLU A 150 8.80 -13.31 0.17
CA GLU A 150 8.03 -13.16 -1.07
C GLU A 150 6.59 -13.68 -0.94
N LEU A 151 6.38 -14.81 -0.26
CA LEU A 151 5.05 -15.35 0.01
C LEU A 151 4.17 -14.31 0.73
N GLN A 152 4.72 -13.61 1.72
CA GLN A 152 3.99 -12.58 2.45
C GLN A 152 3.69 -11.35 1.61
N ARG A 153 4.63 -10.93 0.77
CA ARG A 153 4.41 -9.84 -0.17
C ARG A 153 3.27 -10.18 -1.12
N LEU A 154 3.25 -11.39 -1.67
CA LEU A 154 2.20 -11.87 -2.57
C LEU A 154 0.86 -12.04 -1.84
N SER A 155 0.86 -12.59 -0.63
CA SER A 155 -0.37 -12.73 0.18
C SER A 155 -0.97 -11.36 0.53
N GLY A 156 -0.12 -10.39 0.88
CA GLY A 156 -0.56 -9.01 1.12
C GLY A 156 -1.14 -8.35 -0.13
N LEU A 157 -0.53 -8.59 -1.31
CA LEU A 157 -1.08 -8.11 -2.58
C LEU A 157 -2.44 -8.75 -2.89
N GLN A 158 -2.59 -10.05 -2.67
CA GLN A 158 -3.86 -10.76 -2.87
C GLN A 158 -4.96 -10.19 -1.97
N ALA A 159 -4.68 -10.02 -0.68
CA ALA A 159 -5.64 -9.43 0.26
C ALA A 159 -6.06 -8.01 -0.15
N TYR A 160 -5.12 -7.19 -0.65
CA TYR A 160 -5.43 -5.86 -1.17
C TYR A 160 -6.35 -5.91 -2.40
N VAL A 161 -6.05 -6.79 -3.37
CA VAL A 161 -6.89 -6.97 -4.56
C VAL A 161 -8.30 -7.44 -4.18
N GLU A 162 -8.43 -8.35 -3.22
CA GLU A 162 -9.72 -8.80 -2.72
C GLU A 162 -10.53 -7.65 -2.08
N GLN A 163 -9.89 -6.84 -1.23
CA GLN A 163 -10.56 -5.70 -0.59
C GLN A 163 -10.99 -4.62 -1.58
N VAL A 164 -10.13 -4.26 -2.53
CA VAL A 164 -10.39 -3.12 -3.43
C VAL A 164 -11.21 -3.55 -4.65
N CYS A 165 -10.92 -4.70 -5.25
CA CYS A 165 -11.51 -5.08 -6.54
C CYS A 165 -12.73 -6.00 -6.42
N LEU A 166 -12.94 -6.70 -5.29
CA LEU A 166 -14.06 -7.63 -5.13
C LEU A 166 -15.17 -7.13 -4.19
N VAL A 167 -14.91 -6.15 -3.32
CA VAL A 167 -15.93 -5.58 -2.42
C VAL A 167 -16.75 -4.46 -3.09
N GLU A 168 -16.23 -3.82 -4.15
CA GLU A 168 -16.96 -2.80 -4.93
C GLU A 168 -17.91 -3.38 -6.02
N ARG A 169 -18.18 -4.70 -6.00
CA ARG A 169 -19.10 -5.36 -6.94
C ARG A 169 -20.31 -5.96 -6.23
#